data_AF-A0A7V8ZT22-F1
#
_entry.id   AF-A0A7V8ZT22-F1
#
_cell.length_a   1.000
_cell.length_b   1.000
_cell.length_c   1.000
_cell.angle_alpha   90.00
_cell.angle_beta   90.00
_cell.angle_gamma   90.00
#
_symmetry.space_group_name_H-M   'P 1'
#
loop_
_entity.id
_entity.type
_entity.pdbx_description
1 polymer ?
#
loop_
_entity_poly.entity_id
_entity_poly.type
_entity_poly.pdbx_seq_one_letter_code
_entity_poly.pdbx_strand_id
1 'polypeptide(L)'
;MSAHEHRRLATDPVERALERAREILPDQGPMGVFIHHNTLHAFQHLSFHDGVQQGAAALGARPYLALGDYRTALRVGRIHDDDVRVELDLELGECGREVVAAGLTRAALWHTLLVTDNDGDDAAGLEYTVRLTTAPQCADLPLWRACVTRANAAALPEPDDDRVIRRHRDVLVLLGADDPDVVVHGELIRLAAAFLDHGQAHAALPGREGGFLAAVAALYDGGAAPPLLAAGVQADFRDVISTGRDAVDVIRLSRRALGVADSEAESFVLSTALALPGW
;
A
#
# COMPACT_ATOMS: atom_id res chain seq x y z
N MET A 1 -27.47 -27.06 12.19
CA MET A 1 -26.40 -28.08 12.23
C MET A 1 -25.08 -27.33 12.17
N SER A 2 -24.27 -27.50 13.22
CA SER A 2 -23.08 -26.71 13.54
C SER A 2 -21.95 -26.93 12.52
N ALA A 3 -21.37 -25.84 12.02
CA ALA A 3 -20.11 -25.87 11.27
C ALA A 3 -19.24 -24.67 11.68
N HIS A 4 -18.87 -24.65 12.97
CA HIS A 4 -17.66 -23.95 13.40
C HIS A 4 -16.55 -25.00 13.43
N GLU A 5 -16.15 -25.48 12.25
CA GLU A 5 -14.87 -26.17 12.11
C GLU A 5 -13.79 -25.15 12.45
N HIS A 6 -13.14 -25.35 13.60
CA HIS A 6 -11.85 -24.72 13.87
C HIS A 6 -10.92 -25.12 12.74
N ARG A 7 -10.78 -24.27 11.72
CA ARG A 7 -9.81 -24.42 10.63
C ARG A 7 -8.45 -24.52 11.32
N ARG A 8 -7.87 -25.73 11.33
CA ARG A 8 -6.51 -25.91 11.83
C ARG A 8 -5.62 -25.06 10.93
N LEU A 9 -5.07 -23.97 11.46
CA LEU A 9 -4.05 -23.20 10.77
C LEU A 9 -2.98 -24.17 10.27
N ALA A 10 -2.67 -24.12 8.97
CA ALA A 10 -1.64 -24.95 8.40
C ALA A 10 -0.35 -24.82 9.22
N THR A 11 0.32 -25.93 9.55
CA THR A 11 1.58 -25.86 10.30
C THR A 11 2.71 -25.28 9.46
N ASP A 12 2.61 -25.38 8.13
CA ASP A 12 3.58 -24.81 7.20
C ASP A 12 3.39 -23.28 7.04
N PRO A 13 4.43 -22.45 7.30
CA PRO A 13 4.36 -21.00 7.06
C PRO A 13 4.00 -20.61 5.63
N VAL A 14 4.36 -21.41 4.62
CA VAL A 14 3.99 -21.11 3.22
C VAL A 14 2.48 -21.25 3.02
N GLU A 15 1.89 -22.33 3.51
CA GLU A 15 0.46 -22.56 3.38
C GLU A 15 -0.35 -21.50 4.13
N ARG A 16 0.07 -21.11 5.34
CA ARG A 16 -0.58 -20.00 6.07
C ARG A 16 -0.52 -18.69 5.31
N ALA A 17 0.61 -18.37 4.69
CA ALA A 17 0.74 -17.17 3.88
C ALA A 17 -0.21 -17.18 2.68
N LEU A 18 -0.35 -18.33 2.00
CA LEU A 18 -1.27 -18.49 0.88
C LEU A 18 -2.74 -18.42 1.31
N GLU A 19 -3.09 -19.04 2.44
CA GLU A 19 -4.43 -18.93 3.04
C GLU A 19 -4.76 -17.47 3.37
N ARG A 20 -3.81 -16.74 3.97
CA ARG A 20 -4.00 -15.33 4.30
C ARG A 20 -4.08 -14.45 3.06
N ALA A 21 -3.26 -14.70 2.05
CA ALA A 21 -3.31 -13.98 0.78
C ALA A 21 -4.68 -14.15 0.11
N ARG A 22 -5.26 -15.36 0.15
CA ARG A 22 -6.59 -15.65 -0.41
C ARG A 22 -7.72 -14.88 0.30
N GLU A 23 -7.57 -14.56 1.57
CA GLU A 23 -8.55 -13.74 2.31
C GLU A 23 -8.49 -12.26 1.95
N ILE A 24 -7.33 -11.79 1.46
CA ILE A 24 -7.06 -10.39 1.16
C ILE A 24 -7.27 -10.11 -0.34
N LEU A 25 -6.77 -10.98 -1.20
CA LEU A 25 -6.83 -10.84 -2.65
C LEU A 25 -8.25 -11.13 -3.16
N PRO A 26 -8.69 -10.42 -4.21
CA PRO A 26 -9.98 -10.70 -4.83
C PRO A 26 -10.00 -12.11 -5.44
N ASP A 27 -11.10 -12.83 -5.22
CA ASP A 27 -11.33 -14.18 -5.75
C ASP A 27 -12.16 -14.18 -7.06
N GLN A 28 -12.53 -13.00 -7.55
CA GLN A 28 -13.39 -12.85 -8.73
C GLN A 28 -12.57 -12.80 -10.02
N GLY A 29 -12.96 -13.62 -10.99
CA GLY A 29 -12.42 -13.56 -12.35
C GLY A 29 -12.93 -12.34 -13.14
N PRO A 30 -12.42 -12.10 -14.36
CA PRO A 30 -12.87 -11.00 -15.21
C PRO A 30 -14.37 -11.12 -15.52
N MET A 31 -15.18 -10.16 -15.05
CA MET A 31 -16.63 -10.13 -15.30
C MET A 31 -17.00 -9.13 -16.39
N GLY A 32 -17.92 -9.51 -17.29
CA GLY A 32 -18.46 -8.64 -18.35
C GLY A 32 -19.54 -7.65 -17.88
N VAL A 33 -19.87 -7.64 -16.59
CA VAL A 33 -20.84 -6.73 -15.96
C VAL A 33 -20.23 -6.08 -14.72
N PHE A 34 -20.53 -4.80 -14.51
CA PHE A 34 -19.94 -4.03 -13.43
C PHE A 34 -20.57 -4.42 -12.08
N ILE A 35 -19.76 -4.99 -11.17
CA ILE A 35 -20.12 -5.19 -9.77
C ILE A 35 -19.05 -4.47 -8.94
N HIS A 36 -19.47 -3.73 -7.91
CA HIS A 36 -18.55 -3.08 -6.99
C HIS A 36 -18.03 -4.14 -5.99
N HIS A 37 -16.76 -4.53 -6.10
CA HIS A 37 -16.11 -5.28 -5.02
C HIS A 37 -15.40 -4.26 -4.11
N ASN A 38 -15.70 -4.29 -2.82
CA ASN A 38 -15.01 -3.46 -1.85
C ASN A 38 -13.61 -4.04 -1.60
N THR A 39 -12.56 -3.37 -2.07
CA THR A 39 -11.15 -3.76 -1.87
C THR A 39 -10.80 -3.97 -0.39
N LEU A 40 -11.55 -3.37 0.53
CA LEU A 40 -11.37 -3.50 1.97
C LEU A 40 -12.28 -4.57 2.60
N HIS A 41 -12.90 -5.46 1.82
CA HIS A 41 -13.80 -6.50 2.34
C HIS A 41 -13.16 -7.34 3.45
N ALA A 42 -11.89 -7.72 3.28
CA ALA A 42 -11.10 -8.45 4.27
C ALA A 42 -10.97 -7.74 5.63
N PHE A 43 -11.18 -6.42 5.66
CA PHE A 43 -11.00 -5.54 6.82
C PHE A 43 -12.31 -4.97 7.35
N GLN A 44 -13.47 -5.40 6.83
CA GLN A 44 -14.80 -4.87 7.23
C GLN A 44 -15.20 -5.16 8.68
N HIS A 45 -14.49 -6.10 9.33
CA HIS A 45 -14.68 -6.40 10.75
C HIS A 45 -14.01 -5.37 11.68
N LEU A 46 -13.24 -4.44 11.12
CA LEU A 46 -12.54 -3.37 11.85
C LEU A 46 -13.32 -2.05 11.78
N SER A 47 -12.92 -1.08 12.61
CA SER A 47 -13.37 0.30 12.46
C SER A 47 -12.92 0.86 11.10
N PHE A 48 -13.59 1.89 10.59
CA PHE A 48 -13.26 2.45 9.27
C PHE A 48 -11.79 2.85 9.16
N HIS A 49 -11.29 3.63 10.12
CA HIS A 49 -9.90 4.11 10.11
C HIS A 49 -8.90 2.96 10.26
N ASP A 50 -9.17 1.99 11.14
CA ASP A 50 -8.30 0.83 11.30
C ASP A 50 -8.28 -0.04 10.04
N GLY A 51 -9.44 -0.29 9.45
CA GLY A 51 -9.57 -1.13 8.26
C GLY A 51 -8.90 -0.51 7.03
N VAL A 52 -9.08 0.80 6.83
CA VAL A 52 -8.42 1.55 5.74
C VAL A 52 -6.90 1.57 5.93
N GLN A 53 -6.40 1.80 7.15
CA GLN A 53 -4.96 1.79 7.44
C GLN A 53 -4.34 0.41 7.28
N GLN A 54 -4.98 -0.63 7.80
CA GLN A 54 -4.50 -2.01 7.64
C GLN A 54 -4.54 -2.46 6.17
N GLY A 55 -5.60 -2.09 5.44
CA GLY A 55 -5.70 -2.35 4.00
C GLY A 55 -4.59 -1.64 3.22
N ALA A 56 -4.32 -0.37 3.51
CA ALA A 56 -3.23 0.39 2.90
C ALA A 56 -1.86 -0.23 3.19
N ALA A 57 -1.60 -0.64 4.44
CA ALA A 57 -0.34 -1.28 4.83
C ALA A 57 -0.14 -2.64 4.16
N ALA A 58 -1.23 -3.40 3.95
CA ALA A 58 -1.19 -4.70 3.27
C ALA A 58 -1.01 -4.58 1.76
N LEU A 59 -1.61 -3.55 1.14
CA LEU A 59 -1.71 -3.39 -0.32
C LEU A 59 -0.75 -2.33 -0.88
N GLY A 60 0.03 -1.65 -0.04
CA GLY A 60 0.92 -0.57 -0.46
C GLY A 60 0.19 0.65 -1.04
N ALA A 61 -1.06 0.88 -0.60
CA ALA A 61 -1.91 1.96 -1.11
C ALA A 61 -1.84 3.21 -0.23
N ARG A 62 -2.28 4.36 -0.77
CA ARG A 62 -2.51 5.57 0.04
C ARG A 62 -3.93 5.53 0.60
N PRO A 63 -4.11 5.43 1.93
CA PRO A 63 -5.42 5.24 2.55
C PRO A 63 -6.32 6.48 2.48
N TYR A 64 -5.70 7.65 2.44
CA TYR A 64 -6.37 8.96 2.45
C TYR A 64 -5.82 9.84 1.34
N LEU A 65 -6.58 10.89 1.02
CA LEU A 65 -6.10 11.96 0.13
C LEU A 65 -4.97 12.73 0.82
N ALA A 66 -4.17 13.46 0.04
CA ALA A 66 -3.22 14.40 0.63
C ALA A 66 -4.00 15.57 1.28
N LEU A 67 -3.39 16.24 2.27
CA LEU A 67 -4.04 17.37 2.95
C LEU A 67 -4.46 18.48 1.98
N GLY A 68 -3.64 18.77 0.96
CA GLY A 68 -3.98 19.76 -0.08
C GLY A 68 -5.23 19.40 -0.92
N ASP A 69 -5.54 18.12 -1.08
CA ASP A 69 -6.76 17.68 -1.76
C ASP A 69 -7.99 17.91 -0.89
N TYR A 70 -7.90 17.67 0.42
CA TYR A 70 -8.95 18.01 1.38
C TYR A 70 -9.19 19.53 1.43
N ARG A 71 -8.13 20.34 1.47
CA ARG A 71 -8.24 21.81 1.38
C ARG A 71 -8.87 22.27 0.08
N THR A 72 -8.55 21.62 -1.03
CA THR A 72 -9.21 21.87 -2.31
C THR A 72 -10.70 21.53 -2.25
N ALA A 73 -11.08 20.40 -1.66
CA ALA A 73 -12.47 20.03 -1.45
C ALA A 73 -13.22 21.04 -0.57
N LEU A 74 -12.59 21.57 0.48
CA LEU A 74 -13.13 22.67 1.30
C LEU A 74 -13.35 23.94 0.47
N ARG A 75 -12.34 24.38 -0.29
CA ARG A 75 -12.39 25.59 -1.11
C ARG A 75 -13.48 25.55 -2.20
N VAL A 76 -13.79 24.37 -2.75
CA VAL A 76 -14.86 24.19 -3.74
C VAL A 76 -16.22 23.86 -3.11
N GLY A 77 -16.33 23.86 -1.77
CA GLY A 77 -17.57 23.61 -1.05
C GLY A 77 -18.03 22.15 -1.03
N ARG A 78 -17.14 21.19 -1.30
CA ARG A 78 -17.42 19.76 -1.11
C ARG A 78 -17.34 19.34 0.36
N ILE A 79 -16.48 20.01 1.13
CA ILE A 79 -16.41 19.92 2.59
C ILE A 79 -16.83 21.30 3.10
N HIS A 80 -17.68 21.37 4.12
CA HIS A 80 -18.02 22.66 4.73
C HIS A 80 -17.12 22.91 5.94
N ASP A 81 -16.79 24.18 6.15
CA ASP A 81 -15.98 24.62 7.29
C ASP A 81 -16.63 24.27 8.64
N ASP A 82 -17.96 24.27 8.70
CA ASP A 82 -18.72 23.85 9.88
C ASP A 82 -18.59 22.35 10.16
N ASP A 83 -18.51 21.51 9.11
CA ASP A 83 -18.26 20.07 9.28
C ASP A 83 -16.89 19.84 9.94
N VAL A 84 -15.87 20.58 9.50
CA VAL A 84 -14.52 20.50 10.10
C VAL A 84 -14.53 20.89 11.58
N ARG A 85 -15.27 21.94 11.94
CA ARG A 85 -15.40 22.36 13.35
C ARG A 85 -16.09 21.30 14.20
N VAL A 86 -17.19 20.73 13.70
CA VAL A 86 -17.94 19.68 14.40
C VAL A 86 -17.05 18.47 14.65
N GLU A 87 -16.31 18.00 13.64
CA GLU A 87 -15.43 16.84 13.79
C GLU A 87 -14.25 17.13 14.74
N LEU A 88 -13.69 18.35 14.73
CA LEU A 88 -12.65 18.73 15.69
C LEU A 88 -13.17 18.78 17.14
N ASP A 89 -14.40 19.25 17.35
CA ASP A 89 -15.02 19.26 18.67
C ASP A 89 -15.27 17.83 19.19
N LEU A 90 -15.65 16.90 18.30
CA LEU A 90 -15.83 15.48 18.63
C LEU A 90 -14.49 14.81 18.97
N GLU A 91 -13.46 15.00 18.14
CA GLU A 91 -12.16 14.33 18.29
C GLU A 91 -11.35 14.88 19.48
N LEU A 92 -11.33 16.21 19.66
CA LEU A 92 -10.55 16.85 20.72
C LEU A 92 -11.28 16.87 22.06
N GLY A 93 -12.62 16.82 22.05
CA GLY A 93 -13.44 16.92 23.26
C GLY A 93 -13.05 18.11 24.16
N GLU A 94 -12.92 17.87 25.46
CA GLU A 94 -12.56 18.92 26.43
C GLU A 94 -11.14 19.49 26.19
N CYS A 95 -10.22 18.69 25.67
CA CYS A 95 -8.86 19.14 25.35
C CYS A 95 -8.84 20.22 24.26
N GLY A 96 -9.89 20.30 23.44
CA GLY A 96 -10.05 21.33 22.41
C GLY A 96 -10.17 22.75 23.00
N ARG A 97 -10.67 22.88 24.23
CA ARG A 97 -10.86 24.16 24.93
C ARG A 97 -9.59 24.68 25.61
N GLU A 98 -8.55 23.86 25.69
CA GLU A 98 -7.29 24.28 26.30
C GLU A 98 -6.67 25.44 25.53
N VAL A 99 -6.25 26.47 26.26
CA VAL A 99 -5.57 27.64 25.70
C VAL A 99 -4.10 27.29 25.50
N VAL A 100 -3.67 27.20 24.24
CA VAL A 100 -2.28 26.86 23.86
C VAL A 100 -1.40 28.11 23.68
N ALA A 101 -2.03 29.24 23.37
CA ALA A 101 -1.41 30.56 23.33
C ALA A 101 -2.46 31.64 23.64
N ALA A 102 -2.06 32.86 23.92
CA ALA A 102 -2.98 33.95 24.27
C ALA A 102 -4.09 34.10 23.21
N GLY A 103 -5.34 33.82 23.58
CA GLY A 103 -6.50 33.88 22.68
C GLY A 103 -6.63 32.75 21.66
N LEU A 104 -5.78 31.72 21.74
CA LEU A 104 -5.79 30.58 20.81
C LEU A 104 -6.03 29.27 21.58
N THR A 105 -7.17 28.64 21.32
CA THR A 105 -7.47 27.31 21.84
C THR A 105 -6.83 26.22 20.98
N ARG A 106 -6.68 25.02 21.52
CA ARG A 106 -6.19 23.87 20.76
C ARG A 106 -7.08 23.58 19.54
N ALA A 107 -8.41 23.63 19.69
CA ALA A 107 -9.33 23.45 18.57
C ALA A 107 -9.16 24.53 17.49
N ALA A 108 -8.99 25.80 17.87
CA ALA A 108 -8.75 26.88 16.93
C ALA A 108 -7.41 26.74 16.20
N LEU A 109 -6.37 26.24 16.88
CA LEU A 109 -5.08 25.93 16.27
C LEU A 109 -5.22 24.80 15.23
N TRP A 110 -5.82 23.66 15.60
CA TRP A 110 -6.03 22.53 14.69
C TRP A 110 -6.88 22.90 13.48
N HIS A 111 -7.97 23.66 13.70
CA HIS A 111 -8.80 24.19 12.62
C HIS A 111 -7.96 25.02 11.65
N THR A 112 -7.19 25.98 12.16
CA THR A 112 -6.32 26.83 11.34
C THR A 112 -5.31 26.02 10.52
N LEU A 113 -4.68 25.00 11.13
CA LEU A 113 -3.72 24.12 10.45
C LEU A 113 -4.36 23.29 9.32
N LEU A 114 -5.60 22.83 9.52
CA LEU A 114 -6.31 22.01 8.53
C LEU A 114 -6.82 22.85 7.35
N VAL A 115 -7.34 24.06 7.59
CA VAL A 115 -8.03 24.85 6.56
C VAL A 115 -7.13 25.84 5.82
N THR A 116 -5.98 26.22 6.38
CA THR A 116 -5.10 27.23 5.79
C THR A 116 -4.07 26.57 4.88
N ASP A 117 -3.92 27.06 3.65
CA ASP A 117 -2.83 26.69 2.75
C ASP A 117 -1.52 27.32 3.25
N ASN A 118 -0.83 26.60 4.13
CA ASN A 118 0.52 26.96 4.58
C ASN A 118 1.43 25.73 4.46
N ASP A 119 1.92 25.49 3.25
CA ASP A 119 2.87 24.42 2.91
C ASP A 119 4.33 24.93 2.92
N GLY A 120 4.55 26.15 3.43
CA GLY A 120 5.86 26.75 3.57
C GLY A 120 6.51 26.32 4.88
N ASP A 121 7.46 25.39 4.78
CA ASP A 121 8.19 24.84 5.93
C ASP A 121 9.47 25.62 6.28
N ASP A 122 9.83 26.63 5.47
CA ASP A 122 10.99 27.48 5.71
C ASP A 122 10.60 28.90 6.17
N ALA A 123 11.48 29.52 6.95
CA ALA A 123 11.21 30.84 7.54
C ALA A 123 11.05 31.94 6.48
N ALA A 124 11.71 31.81 5.32
CA ALA A 124 11.60 32.76 4.22
C ALA A 124 10.22 32.69 3.55
N GLY A 125 9.70 31.49 3.34
CA GLY A 125 8.36 31.22 2.83
C GLY A 125 7.28 31.70 3.80
N LEU A 126 7.43 31.44 5.10
CA LEU A 126 6.53 31.96 6.13
C LEU A 126 6.52 33.50 6.17
N GLU A 127 7.69 34.15 6.11
CA GLU A 127 7.80 35.62 6.10
C GLU A 127 7.24 36.23 4.80
N TYR A 128 7.38 35.54 3.67
CA TYR A 128 6.78 35.92 2.39
C TYR A 128 5.25 35.78 2.41
N THR A 129 4.72 34.66 2.92
CA THR A 129 3.28 34.43 3.06
C THR A 129 2.63 35.44 3.99
N VAL A 130 3.24 35.75 5.14
CA VAL A 130 2.77 36.81 6.06
C VAL A 130 2.81 38.21 5.42
N ARG A 131 3.75 38.47 4.50
CA ARG A 131 3.83 39.76 3.78
C ARG A 131 2.81 39.88 2.65
N LEU A 132 2.46 38.79 1.97
CA LEU A 132 1.53 38.78 0.84
C LEU A 132 0.07 38.57 1.23
N THR A 133 -0.18 37.81 2.28
CA THR A 133 -1.50 37.71 2.88
C THR A 133 -1.65 38.84 3.89
N THR A 134 -2.85 39.43 4.05
CA THR A 134 -3.15 40.27 5.21
C THR A 134 -3.28 39.38 6.45
N ALA A 135 -2.19 38.71 6.84
CA ALA A 135 -2.13 38.02 8.11
C ALA A 135 -2.40 39.05 9.21
N PRO A 136 -3.30 38.76 10.16
CA PRO A 136 -3.59 39.69 11.24
C PRO A 136 -2.30 40.02 12.01
N GLN A 137 -2.17 41.28 12.44
CA GLN A 137 -1.02 41.69 13.25
C GLN A 137 -0.92 40.82 14.50
N CYS A 138 0.23 40.19 14.73
CA CYS A 138 0.46 39.41 15.94
C CYS A 138 0.56 40.36 17.15
N ALA A 139 -0.40 40.27 18.06
CA ALA A 139 -0.42 41.06 19.29
C ALA A 139 0.68 40.66 20.29
N ASP A 140 1.20 39.43 20.19
CA ASP A 140 2.23 38.87 21.07
C ASP A 140 3.56 38.73 20.30
N LEU A 141 4.27 39.85 20.18
CA LEU A 141 5.56 39.91 19.50
C LEU A 141 6.63 38.98 20.14
N PRO A 142 6.69 38.79 21.47
CA PRO A 142 7.52 37.77 22.09
C PRO A 142 7.23 36.35 21.58
N LEU A 143 5.95 35.94 21.55
CA LEU A 143 5.56 34.62 21.02
C LEU A 143 5.93 34.48 19.55
N TRP A 144 5.67 35.49 18.72
CA TRP A 144 6.07 35.50 17.31
C TRP A 144 7.58 35.25 17.16
N ARG A 145 8.42 36.00 17.89
CA ARG A 145 9.88 35.84 17.85
C ARG A 145 10.31 34.45 18.31
N ALA A 146 9.66 33.89 19.33
CA ALA A 146 9.94 32.53 19.80
C ALA A 146 9.60 31.49 18.72
N CYS A 147 8.44 31.60 18.06
CA CYS A 147 8.04 30.73 16.95
C CYS A 147 9.01 30.82 15.77
N VAL A 148 9.39 32.03 15.34
CA VAL A 148 10.37 32.23 14.25
C VAL A 148 11.75 31.69 14.64
N THR A 149 12.19 31.90 15.88
CA THR A 149 13.46 31.35 16.37
C THR A 149 13.44 29.82 16.36
N ARG A 150 12.34 29.21 16.81
CA ARG A 150 12.16 27.75 16.80
C ARG A 150 12.15 27.21 15.37
N ALA A 151 11.40 27.83 14.45
CA ALA A 151 11.34 27.41 13.05
C ALA A 151 12.71 27.49 12.35
N ASN A 152 13.53 28.49 12.69
CA ASN A 152 14.88 28.64 12.13
C ASN A 152 15.94 27.73 12.78
N ALA A 153 15.80 27.44 14.08
CA ALA A 153 16.80 26.69 14.85
C ALA A 153 16.54 25.18 14.85
N ALA A 154 15.32 24.75 14.60
CA ALA A 154 14.98 23.34 14.47
C ALA A 154 15.25 22.90 13.03
N ALA A 155 16.11 21.90 12.85
CA ALA A 155 15.80 20.95 11.79
C ALA A 155 14.39 20.42 12.12
N LEU A 156 13.44 20.55 11.20
CA LEU A 156 12.24 19.74 11.29
C LEU A 156 12.73 18.30 11.49
N PRO A 157 12.12 17.52 12.40
CA PRO A 157 12.39 16.10 12.43
C PRO A 157 12.24 15.62 11.00
N GLU A 158 13.29 15.02 10.43
CA GLU A 158 13.09 14.29 9.20
C GLU A 158 11.97 13.30 9.52
N PRO A 159 10.90 13.24 8.69
CA PRO A 159 9.90 12.22 8.90
C PRO A 159 10.63 10.89 9.01
N ASP A 160 10.27 10.10 10.02
CA ASP A 160 10.87 8.78 10.18
C ASP A 160 10.79 8.05 8.84
N ASP A 161 11.89 7.40 8.47
CA ASP A 161 11.91 6.57 7.28
C ASP A 161 11.05 5.33 7.53
N ASP A 162 9.74 5.49 7.36
CA ASP A 162 8.71 4.47 7.57
C ASP A 162 8.77 3.36 6.48
N ARG A 163 9.80 3.34 5.63
CA ARG A 163 10.00 2.28 4.63
C ARG A 163 10.30 0.95 5.32
N VAL A 164 9.27 0.13 5.43
CA VAL A 164 9.38 -1.23 5.95
C VAL A 164 10.01 -2.14 4.89
N ILE A 165 11.18 -2.69 5.19
CA ILE A 165 11.81 -3.75 4.37
C ILE A 165 11.04 -5.06 4.61
N ARG A 166 10.32 -5.54 3.59
CA ARG A 166 9.53 -6.78 3.65
C ARG A 166 10.11 -7.89 2.79
N ARG A 167 10.77 -7.52 1.69
CA ARG A 167 11.37 -8.43 0.72
C ARG A 167 12.76 -7.95 0.31
N HIS A 168 13.55 -8.85 -0.27
CA HIS A 168 14.84 -8.55 -0.89
C HIS A 168 14.77 -7.39 -1.88
N ARG A 169 13.67 -7.31 -2.65
CA ARG A 169 13.35 -6.18 -3.52
C ARG A 169 13.49 -4.83 -2.83
N ASP A 170 12.95 -4.69 -1.62
CA ASP A 170 12.89 -3.40 -0.94
C ASP A 170 14.31 -2.92 -0.59
N VAL A 171 15.21 -3.86 -0.27
CA VAL A 171 16.64 -3.59 -0.09
C VAL A 171 17.29 -3.16 -1.40
N LEU A 172 17.01 -3.84 -2.51
CA LEU A 172 17.56 -3.50 -3.83
C LEU A 172 17.15 -2.07 -4.25
N VAL A 173 15.88 -1.73 -4.10
CA VAL A 173 15.34 -0.40 -4.42
C VAL A 173 15.96 0.66 -3.49
N LEU A 174 16.11 0.37 -2.19
CA LEU A 174 16.75 1.27 -1.25
C LEU A 174 18.22 1.57 -1.62
N LEU A 175 18.92 0.58 -2.17
CA LEU A 175 20.29 0.72 -2.68
C LEU A 175 20.38 1.37 -4.07
N GLY A 176 19.24 1.75 -4.67
CA GLY A 176 19.17 2.42 -5.97
C GLY A 176 19.21 1.49 -7.18
N ALA A 177 18.94 0.19 -7.01
CA ALA A 177 18.77 -0.74 -8.13
C ALA A 177 17.36 -0.64 -8.75
N ASP A 178 17.22 -1.10 -9.98
CA ASP A 178 15.92 -1.23 -10.64
C ASP A 178 15.01 -2.20 -9.88
N ASP A 179 13.72 -1.90 -9.89
CA ASP A 179 12.72 -2.70 -9.21
C ASP A 179 12.45 -4.03 -9.96
N PRO A 180 12.79 -5.20 -9.37
CA PRO A 180 12.53 -6.50 -9.99
C PRO A 180 11.05 -6.79 -10.20
N ASP A 181 10.15 -6.26 -9.36
CA ASP A 181 8.71 -6.48 -9.49
C ASP A 181 8.19 -5.87 -10.80
N VAL A 182 8.76 -4.78 -11.31
CA VAL A 182 8.32 -4.17 -12.57
C VAL A 182 8.44 -5.15 -13.73
N VAL A 183 9.56 -5.89 -13.80
CA VAL A 183 9.79 -6.86 -14.88
C VAL A 183 8.98 -8.14 -14.66
N VAL A 184 8.92 -8.63 -13.42
CA VAL A 184 8.16 -9.84 -13.09
C VAL A 184 6.65 -9.61 -13.28
N HIS A 185 6.11 -8.49 -12.80
CA HIS A 185 4.68 -8.17 -12.92
C HIS A 185 4.26 -8.01 -14.37
N GLY A 186 5.05 -7.32 -15.21
CA GLY A 186 4.74 -7.19 -16.63
C GLY A 186 4.53 -8.55 -17.31
N GLU A 187 5.38 -9.53 -16.97
CA GLU A 187 5.24 -10.88 -17.50
C GLU A 187 4.10 -11.66 -16.85
N LEU A 188 3.98 -11.60 -15.52
CA LEU A 188 2.89 -12.28 -14.81
C LEU A 188 1.52 -11.80 -15.29
N ILE A 189 1.34 -10.51 -15.53
CA ILE A 189 0.11 -9.93 -16.10
C ILE A 189 -0.17 -10.56 -17.48
N ARG A 190 0.84 -10.61 -18.35
CA ARG A 190 0.71 -11.19 -19.70
C ARG A 190 0.30 -12.67 -19.65
N LEU A 191 0.95 -13.45 -18.78
CA LEU A 191 0.69 -14.88 -18.61
C LEU A 191 -0.67 -15.12 -17.94
N ALA A 192 -1.01 -14.36 -16.91
CA ALA A 192 -2.28 -14.44 -16.19
C ALA A 192 -3.44 -14.05 -17.09
N ALA A 193 -3.32 -12.99 -17.89
CA ALA A 193 -4.36 -12.59 -18.85
C ALA A 193 -4.64 -13.71 -19.87
N ALA A 194 -3.59 -14.36 -20.41
CA ALA A 194 -3.75 -15.48 -21.33
C ALA A 194 -4.35 -16.73 -20.65
N PHE A 195 -3.97 -16.99 -19.39
CA PHE A 195 -4.50 -18.12 -18.62
C PHE A 195 -5.93 -17.89 -18.12
N LEU A 196 -6.31 -16.67 -17.80
CA LEU A 196 -7.65 -16.33 -17.29
C LEU A 196 -8.64 -15.99 -18.40
N ASP A 197 -8.20 -15.88 -19.65
CA ASP A 197 -9.06 -15.58 -20.79
C ASP A 197 -10.26 -16.55 -20.87
N HIS A 198 -11.46 -16.00 -20.99
CA HIS A 198 -12.71 -16.77 -21.11
C HIS A 198 -13.15 -16.92 -22.57
N GLY A 199 -12.19 -17.04 -23.49
CA GLY A 199 -12.42 -17.20 -24.92
C GLY A 199 -12.66 -15.88 -25.65
N GLN A 200 -12.17 -14.76 -25.12
CA GLN A 200 -12.19 -13.48 -25.85
C GLN A 200 -11.05 -13.42 -26.87
N ALA A 201 -9.90 -14.03 -26.54
CA ALA A 201 -8.78 -14.12 -27.46
C ALA A 201 -9.01 -15.22 -28.51
N HIS A 202 -8.45 -15.03 -29.71
CA HIS A 202 -8.51 -16.04 -30.77
C HIS A 202 -7.64 -17.28 -30.47
N ALA A 203 -6.63 -17.12 -29.62
CA ALA A 203 -5.72 -18.18 -29.20
C ALA A 203 -5.77 -18.32 -27.67
N ALA A 204 -5.94 -19.55 -27.20
CA ALA A 204 -5.88 -19.90 -25.79
C ALA A 204 -4.47 -20.34 -25.39
N LEU A 205 -4.11 -20.15 -24.12
CA LEU A 205 -2.86 -20.67 -23.58
C LEU A 205 -2.90 -22.22 -23.58
N PRO A 206 -1.95 -22.90 -24.24
CA PRO A 206 -1.91 -24.36 -24.27
C PRO A 206 -1.71 -24.97 -22.87
N GLY A 207 -2.33 -26.12 -22.60
CA GLY A 207 -2.14 -26.86 -21.34
C GLY A 207 -2.82 -26.22 -20.13
N ARG A 208 -3.73 -25.25 -20.32
CA ARG A 208 -4.42 -24.51 -19.26
C ARG A 208 -5.13 -25.43 -18.26
N GLU A 209 -5.67 -26.56 -18.73
CA GLU A 209 -6.33 -27.59 -17.93
C GLU A 209 -5.42 -28.21 -16.85
N GLY A 210 -4.10 -28.14 -17.02
CA GLY A 210 -3.11 -28.57 -16.04
C GLY A 210 -2.83 -27.57 -14.92
N GLY A 211 -3.46 -26.38 -14.96
CA GLY A 211 -3.24 -25.30 -14.00
C GLY A 211 -2.15 -24.31 -14.45
N PHE A 212 -2.07 -23.18 -13.75
CA PHE A 212 -1.25 -22.03 -14.15
C PHE A 212 0.22 -22.38 -14.28
N LEU A 213 0.82 -23.01 -13.26
CA LEU A 213 2.23 -23.38 -13.26
C LEU A 213 2.58 -24.31 -14.44
N ALA A 214 1.77 -25.35 -14.67
CA ALA A 214 2.02 -26.32 -15.73
C ALA A 214 1.93 -25.68 -17.13
N ALA A 215 0.91 -24.83 -17.35
CA ALA A 215 0.73 -24.12 -18.62
C ALA A 215 1.90 -23.15 -18.91
N VAL A 216 2.33 -22.38 -17.90
CA VAL A 216 3.46 -21.46 -18.01
C VAL A 216 4.77 -22.22 -18.23
N ALA A 217 4.99 -23.32 -17.51
CA ALA A 217 6.20 -24.11 -17.66
C ALA A 217 6.31 -24.69 -19.08
N ALA A 218 5.22 -25.26 -19.61
CA ALA A 218 5.17 -25.78 -20.97
C ALA A 218 5.40 -24.70 -22.03
N LEU A 219 4.89 -23.48 -21.80
CA LEU A 219 5.12 -22.35 -22.69
C LEU A 219 6.61 -22.00 -22.82
N TYR A 220 7.33 -21.91 -21.70
CA TYR A 220 8.76 -21.59 -21.72
C TYR A 220 9.64 -22.74 -22.20
N ASP A 221 9.30 -23.99 -21.86
CA ASP A 221 10.02 -25.15 -22.40
C ASP A 221 9.83 -25.28 -23.92
N GLY A 222 8.66 -24.87 -24.43
CA GLY A 222 8.35 -24.74 -25.86
C GLY A 222 9.08 -23.61 -26.59
N GLY A 223 9.97 -22.86 -25.92
CA GLY A 223 10.83 -21.87 -26.55
C GLY A 223 10.28 -20.44 -26.54
N ALA A 224 9.27 -20.13 -25.71
CA ALA A 224 8.86 -18.74 -25.52
C ALA A 224 10.03 -17.89 -25.00
N ALA A 225 10.12 -16.65 -25.49
CA ALA A 225 11.16 -15.72 -25.08
C ALA A 225 10.99 -15.40 -23.58
N PRO A 226 12.07 -15.50 -22.78
CA PRO A 226 12.02 -15.16 -21.36
C PRO A 226 11.95 -13.63 -21.19
N PRO A 227 11.39 -13.14 -20.08
CA PRO A 227 11.48 -11.73 -19.74
C PRO A 227 12.94 -11.28 -19.63
N LEU A 228 13.20 -10.01 -19.99
CA LEU A 228 14.54 -9.44 -20.17
C LEU A 228 15.44 -9.60 -18.92
N LEU A 229 14.88 -9.53 -17.70
CA LEU A 229 15.61 -9.66 -16.43
C LEU A 229 15.41 -11.03 -15.75
N ALA A 230 14.89 -12.03 -16.47
CA ALA A 230 14.67 -13.38 -15.95
C ALA A 230 15.54 -14.42 -16.68
N ALA A 231 16.82 -14.11 -16.84
CA ALA A 231 17.77 -15.04 -17.44
C ALA A 231 17.83 -16.34 -16.61
N GLY A 232 17.63 -17.48 -17.26
CA GLY A 232 17.59 -18.80 -16.61
C GLY A 232 16.19 -19.35 -16.36
N VAL A 233 15.14 -18.54 -16.53
CA VAL A 233 13.75 -18.96 -16.27
C VAL A 233 13.32 -20.20 -17.07
N GLN A 234 13.84 -20.38 -18.29
CA GLN A 234 13.53 -21.59 -19.08
C GLN A 234 14.19 -22.84 -18.50
N ALA A 235 15.37 -22.71 -17.89
CA ALA A 235 16.01 -23.82 -17.19
C ALA A 235 15.22 -24.18 -15.93
N ASP A 236 14.76 -23.17 -15.18
CA ASP A 236 13.95 -23.36 -13.98
C ASP A 236 12.62 -24.06 -14.31
N PHE A 237 11.89 -23.60 -15.33
CA PHE A 237 10.64 -24.25 -15.74
C PHE A 237 10.84 -25.65 -16.34
N ARG A 238 11.99 -25.91 -16.98
CA ARG A 238 12.34 -27.26 -17.43
C ARG A 238 12.60 -28.19 -16.25
N ASP A 239 13.25 -27.70 -15.20
CA ASP A 239 13.39 -28.46 -13.95
C ASP A 239 12.02 -28.78 -13.35
N VAL A 240 11.12 -27.81 -13.26
CA VAL A 240 9.74 -28.00 -12.77
C VAL A 240 9.02 -29.11 -13.54
N ILE A 241 9.10 -29.11 -14.87
CA ILE A 241 8.50 -30.16 -15.71
C ILE A 241 9.16 -31.52 -15.43
N SER A 242 10.50 -31.58 -15.45
CA SER A 242 11.24 -32.84 -15.33
C SER A 242 11.08 -33.51 -13.96
N THR A 243 10.87 -32.71 -12.91
CA THR A 243 10.72 -33.18 -11.53
C THR A 243 9.26 -33.34 -11.12
N GLY A 244 8.30 -32.82 -11.90
CA GLY A 244 6.88 -32.86 -11.57
C GLY A 244 6.53 -32.08 -10.31
N ARG A 245 7.27 -31.01 -9.98
CA ARG A 245 7.07 -30.21 -8.76
C ARG A 245 5.75 -29.44 -8.82
N ASP A 246 5.05 -29.41 -7.69
CA ASP A 246 3.89 -28.54 -7.53
C ASP A 246 4.28 -27.09 -7.19
N ALA A 247 3.30 -26.19 -7.23
CA ALA A 247 3.53 -24.77 -7.00
C ALA A 247 4.03 -24.43 -5.59
N VAL A 248 3.57 -25.17 -4.57
CA VAL A 248 3.97 -24.90 -3.18
C VAL A 248 5.42 -25.32 -2.98
N ASP A 249 5.85 -26.43 -3.58
CA ASP A 249 7.23 -26.89 -3.58
C ASP A 249 8.17 -25.95 -4.34
N VAL A 250 7.71 -25.37 -5.46
CA VAL A 250 8.46 -24.32 -6.16
C VAL A 250 8.65 -23.09 -5.26
N ILE A 251 7.60 -22.63 -4.57
CA ILE A 251 7.70 -21.51 -3.61
C ILE A 251 8.69 -21.84 -2.50
N ARG A 252 8.64 -23.06 -1.92
CA ARG A 252 9.56 -23.51 -0.88
C ARG A 252 11.01 -23.58 -1.36
N LEU A 253 11.25 -23.96 -2.62
CA LEU A 253 12.58 -24.02 -3.21
C LEU A 253 13.13 -22.60 -3.46
N SER A 254 12.35 -21.76 -4.11
CA SER A 254 12.73 -20.37 -4.41
C SER A 254 13.01 -19.58 -3.13
N ARG A 255 12.18 -19.75 -2.09
CA ARG A 255 12.43 -19.17 -0.76
C ARG A 255 13.80 -19.55 -0.21
N ARG A 256 14.12 -20.85 -0.23
CA ARG A 256 15.40 -21.37 0.28
C ARG A 256 16.59 -20.88 -0.53
N ALA A 257 16.44 -20.79 -1.86
CA ALA A 257 17.47 -20.23 -2.73
C ALA A 257 17.74 -18.73 -2.45
N LEU A 258 16.70 -17.98 -2.06
CA LEU A 258 16.80 -16.58 -1.62
C LEU A 258 17.31 -16.43 -0.18
N GLY A 259 17.60 -17.53 0.54
CA GLY A 259 18.11 -17.46 1.91
C GLY A 259 17.09 -17.00 2.96
N VAL A 260 15.78 -17.00 2.64
CA VAL A 260 14.73 -16.60 3.58
C VAL A 260 14.50 -17.71 4.61
N ALA A 261 14.64 -17.38 5.89
CA ALA A 261 14.48 -18.34 6.99
C ALA A 261 13.03 -18.79 7.16
N ASP A 262 12.81 -19.97 7.77
CA ASP A 262 11.46 -20.49 8.01
C ASP A 262 10.63 -19.59 8.95
N SER A 263 11.28 -18.87 9.86
CA SER A 263 10.65 -17.87 10.73
C SER A 263 10.11 -16.65 9.98
N GLU A 264 10.67 -16.34 8.81
CA GLU A 264 10.30 -15.20 7.97
C GLU A 264 9.48 -15.63 6.75
N ALA A 265 9.31 -16.94 6.54
CA ALA A 265 8.70 -17.50 5.35
C ALA A 265 7.26 -17.01 5.15
N GLU A 266 6.47 -16.94 6.23
CA GLU A 266 5.07 -16.54 6.16
C GLU A 266 4.93 -15.07 5.72
N SER A 267 5.64 -14.16 6.37
CA SER A 267 5.59 -12.73 6.04
C SER A 267 6.16 -12.43 4.66
N PHE A 268 7.25 -13.11 4.28
CA PHE A 268 7.88 -12.95 2.97
C PHE A 268 6.97 -13.44 1.83
N VAL A 269 6.39 -14.64 1.96
CA VAL A 269 5.49 -15.21 0.94
C VAL A 269 4.21 -14.38 0.85
N LEU A 270 3.63 -13.96 1.98
CA LEU A 270 2.45 -13.11 1.99
C LEU A 270 2.73 -11.78 1.27
N SER A 271 3.82 -11.10 1.63
CA SER A 271 4.21 -9.82 0.99
C SER A 271 4.51 -9.99 -0.50
N THR A 272 4.98 -11.16 -0.93
CA THR A 272 5.22 -11.47 -2.35
C THR A 272 3.91 -11.72 -3.09
N ALA A 273 2.97 -12.45 -2.48
CA ALA A 273 1.65 -12.71 -3.06
C ALA A 273 0.82 -11.42 -3.21
N LEU A 274 0.96 -10.48 -2.27
CA LEU A 274 0.28 -9.19 -2.29
C LEU A 274 0.96 -8.13 -3.17
N ALA A 275 2.08 -8.45 -3.84
CA ALA A 275 2.83 -7.50 -4.64
C ALA A 275 2.10 -7.04 -5.90
N LEU A 276 1.18 -7.88 -6.42
CA LEU A 276 0.34 -7.58 -7.58
C LEU A 276 -1.15 -7.67 -7.21
N PRO A 277 -1.67 -6.72 -6.42
CA PRO A 277 -3.05 -6.79 -5.95
C PRO A 277 -4.02 -6.33 -7.05
N GLY A 278 -4.74 -7.28 -7.67
CA GLY A 278 -5.90 -6.99 -8.52
C GLY A 278 -5.58 -6.55 -9.95
N TRP A 279 -4.52 -7.09 -10.55
CA TRP A 279 -4.44 -7.30 -12.00
C TRP A 279 -5.10 -8.62 -12.40
#